data_AF-A0A1Q2ZTF8-F1
#
_entry.id   AF-A0A1Q2ZTF8-F1
#
_cell.length_a   1.000
_cell.length_b   1.000
_cell.length_c   1.000
_cell.angle_alpha   90.00
_cell.angle_beta   90.00
_cell.angle_gamma   90.00
#
_symmetry.space_group_name_H-M   'P 1'
#
loop_
_entity.id
_entity.type
_entity.pdbx_description
1 polymer ?
#
loop_
_entity_poly.entity_id
_entity_poly.type
_entity_poly.pdbx_seq_one_letter_code
_entity_poly.pdbx_strand_id
1 'polypeptide(L)'
;MNKVDILMPEPISLMDDESQVRNLNQIYSLQRCQVSDCTIVNGENGTKFAVWKITLLLHPQDTASQQVYYPRVETFRRYSDFCQLREQLIKRCIDEQRPNIDVPELPPGVKWYDVWRYQEINLNRKWLSKRRQGLEFFLYHVLLNGELISLARDLVVKFLEPPQTD
;
A
#
# COMPACT_ATOMS: atom_id res chain seq x y z
N MET A 1 48.77 -19.34 24.11
CA MET A 1 47.97 -18.28 24.75
C MET A 1 47.76 -17.19 23.72
N ASN A 2 46.59 -17.18 23.07
CA ASN A 2 46.27 -16.21 22.02
C ASN A 2 45.58 -15.00 22.67
N LYS A 3 46.19 -13.81 22.54
CA LYS A 3 45.58 -12.54 22.95
C LYS A 3 44.51 -12.18 21.91
N VAL A 4 43.29 -11.91 22.38
CA VAL A 4 42.20 -11.33 21.60
C VAL A 4 42.29 -9.82 21.79
N ASP A 5 42.60 -9.08 20.73
CA ASP A 5 42.57 -7.62 20.75
C ASP A 5 41.11 -7.16 20.64
N ILE A 6 40.60 -6.60 21.74
CA ILE A 6 39.26 -6.05 21.84
C ILE A 6 39.32 -4.62 21.30
N LEU A 7 38.84 -4.42 20.07
CA LEU A 7 38.64 -3.07 19.52
C LEU A 7 37.37 -2.46 20.13
N MET A 8 37.48 -1.23 20.62
CA MET A 8 36.35 -0.49 21.16
C MET A 8 35.41 -0.04 20.02
N PRO A 9 34.09 -0.09 20.21
CA PRO A 9 33.15 0.36 19.20
C PRO A 9 33.26 1.88 19.01
N GLU A 10 33.26 2.31 17.75
CA GLU A 10 33.27 3.72 17.40
C GLU A 10 31.98 4.42 17.86
N PRO A 11 32.06 5.69 18.30
CA PRO A 11 30.90 6.43 18.78
C PRO A 11 29.88 6.67 17.66
N ILE A 12 28.62 6.32 17.93
CA ILE A 12 27.51 6.53 17.01
C ILE A 12 27.25 8.05 16.91
N SER A 13 27.51 8.62 15.74
CA SER A 13 27.11 9.99 15.41
C SER A 13 25.66 9.95 14.91
N LEU A 14 24.73 10.52 15.68
CA LEU A 14 23.35 10.75 15.25
C LEU A 14 23.37 11.89 14.23
N MET A 15 23.40 11.55 12.94
CA MET A 15 23.20 12.52 11.88
C MET A 15 21.71 12.88 11.79
N ASP A 16 21.43 14.18 11.72
CA ASP A 16 20.09 14.75 11.67
C ASP A 16 19.42 14.41 10.32
N ASP A 17 18.45 13.49 10.36
CA ASP A 17 17.99 12.70 9.20
C ASP A 17 16.89 13.38 8.36
N GLU A 18 16.51 14.62 8.67
CA GLU A 18 15.43 15.30 7.93
C GLU A 18 15.80 15.61 6.47
N SER A 19 17.10 15.69 6.16
CA SER A 19 17.59 15.93 4.80
C SER A 19 17.65 14.65 3.93
N GLN A 20 17.67 13.46 4.53
CA GLN A 20 17.63 12.19 3.79
C GLN A 20 16.24 11.84 3.27
N VAL A 21 15.18 12.23 3.98
CA VAL A 21 13.79 11.95 3.57
C VAL A 21 13.45 12.57 2.22
N ARG A 22 14.09 13.70 1.85
CA ARG A 22 13.92 14.33 0.54
C ARG A 22 14.67 13.59 -0.58
N ASN A 23 15.78 12.92 -0.27
CA ASN A 23 16.59 12.18 -1.24
C ASN A 23 16.12 10.74 -1.49
N LEU A 24 15.44 10.09 -0.53
CA LEU A 24 14.90 8.72 -0.71
C LEU A 24 13.97 8.59 -1.93
N ASN A 25 13.25 9.67 -2.29
CA ASN A 25 12.38 9.72 -3.47
C ASN A 25 13.12 9.63 -4.82
N GLN A 26 14.43 9.86 -4.84
CA GLN A 26 15.28 9.73 -6.04
C GLN A 26 16.02 8.40 -6.10
N ILE A 27 15.92 7.56 -5.07
CA ILE A 27 16.69 6.32 -4.97
C ILE A 27 15.86 5.12 -5.43
N TYR A 28 14.53 5.19 -5.41
CA TYR A 28 13.67 4.06 -5.78
C TYR A 28 12.50 4.47 -6.67
N SER A 29 12.26 3.70 -7.72
CA SER A 29 11.06 3.78 -8.57
C SER A 29 10.14 2.58 -8.33
N LEU A 30 8.83 2.73 -8.53
CA LEU A 30 7.90 1.62 -8.39
C LEU A 30 8.09 0.63 -9.55
N GLN A 31 8.50 -0.60 -9.26
CA GLN A 31 8.60 -1.66 -10.27
C GLN A 31 7.26 -2.36 -10.48
N ARG A 32 6.60 -2.72 -9.38
CA ARG A 32 5.37 -3.52 -9.42
C ARG A 32 4.55 -3.29 -8.16
N CYS A 33 3.24 -3.23 -8.33
CA CYS A 33 2.26 -3.34 -7.27
C CYS A 33 1.38 -4.55 -7.54
N GLN A 34 1.16 -5.39 -6.52
CA GLN A 34 0.34 -6.60 -6.63
C GLN A 34 -0.59 -6.70 -5.43
N VAL A 35 -1.87 -7.00 -5.70
CA VAL A 35 -2.85 -7.37 -4.67
C VAL A 35 -3.05 -8.87 -4.73
N SER A 36 -2.53 -9.58 -3.73
CA SER A 36 -2.47 -11.05 -3.70
C SER A 36 -3.45 -11.62 -2.68
N ASP A 37 -2.97 -12.57 -1.86
CA ASP A 37 -3.72 -13.48 -1.02
C ASP A 37 -4.83 -12.78 -0.23
N CYS A 38 -5.98 -13.44 -0.18
CA CYS A 38 -7.13 -13.02 0.59
C CYS A 38 -7.22 -13.89 1.85
N THR A 39 -7.04 -13.27 3.01
CA THR A 39 -7.23 -13.92 4.31
C THR A 39 -8.60 -13.54 4.86
N ILE A 40 -9.38 -14.55 5.26
CA ILE A 40 -10.64 -14.33 5.96
C ILE A 40 -10.32 -14.18 7.45
N VAL A 41 -10.60 -13.02 8.00
CA VAL A 41 -10.42 -12.69 9.42
C VAL A 41 -11.78 -12.73 10.10
N ASN A 42 -11.82 -13.34 11.28
CA ASN A 42 -12.99 -13.31 12.15
C ASN A 42 -12.96 -12.00 12.95
N GLY A 43 -13.98 -11.17 12.77
CA GLY A 43 -14.21 -10.00 13.60
C GLY A 43 -14.98 -10.35 14.87
N GLU A 44 -15.30 -9.30 15.63
CA GLU A 44 -16.14 -9.39 16.81
C GLU A 44 -17.56 -9.86 16.43
N ASN A 45 -18.25 -10.48 17.40
CA ASN A 45 -19.63 -10.96 17.24
C ASN A 45 -19.84 -11.98 16.09
N GLY A 46 -18.82 -12.77 15.75
CA GLY A 46 -18.90 -13.81 14.72
C GLY A 46 -18.94 -13.28 13.28
N THR A 47 -18.72 -11.98 13.08
CA THR A 47 -18.59 -11.38 11.75
C THR A 47 -17.30 -11.86 11.08
N LYS A 48 -17.29 -11.94 9.75
CA LYS A 48 -16.08 -12.28 8.98
C LYS A 48 -15.85 -11.25 7.89
N PHE A 49 -14.59 -10.94 7.62
CA PHE A 49 -14.21 -10.04 6.55
C PHE A 49 -12.95 -10.52 5.84
N ALA A 50 -12.82 -10.13 4.58
CA ALA A 50 -11.65 -10.41 3.76
C ALA A 50 -10.63 -9.28 3.89
N VAL A 51 -9.37 -9.67 4.05
CA VAL A 51 -8.19 -8.80 4.04
C VAL A 51 -7.30 -9.24 2.88
N TRP A 52 -6.88 -8.30 2.05
CA TRP A 52 -5.97 -8.56 0.95
C TRP A 52 -4.56 -8.13 1.30
N LYS A 53 -3.60 -8.96 0.91
CA LYS A 53 -2.19 -8.62 0.93
C LYS A 53 -1.86 -7.72 -0.26
N ILE A 54 -1.22 -6.59 0.00
CA ILE A 54 -0.66 -5.67 -0.99
C ILE A 54 0.84 -5.80 -0.91
N THR A 55 1.49 -6.07 -2.04
CA THR A 55 2.95 -6.15 -2.16
C THR A 55 3.44 -5.12 -3.17
N LEU A 56 4.38 -4.28 -2.75
CA LEU A 56 5.09 -3.38 -3.64
C LEU A 56 6.54 -3.84 -3.79
N LEU A 57 7.02 -3.84 -5.02
CA LEU A 57 8.42 -4.05 -5.36
C LEU A 57 8.98 -2.73 -5.87
N LEU A 58 10.07 -2.29 -5.25
CA LEU A 58 10.75 -1.04 -5.58
C LEU A 58 12.05 -1.34 -6.33
N HIS A 59 12.30 -0.57 -7.38
CA HIS A 59 13.51 -0.66 -8.20
C HIS A 59 14.50 0.43 -7.79
N PRO A 60 15.74 0.09 -7.37
CA PRO A 60 16.76 1.09 -7.08
C PRO A 60 17.13 1.84 -8.37
N GLN A 61 17.19 3.17 -8.29
CA GLN A 61 17.51 4.06 -9.40
C GLN A 61 19.02 4.26 -9.56
N ASP A 62 19.81 3.99 -8.51
CA ASP A 62 21.27 4.04 -8.56
C ASP A 62 21.87 2.68 -8.95
N THR A 63 22.34 2.60 -10.20
CA THR A 63 22.95 1.41 -10.79
C THR A 63 24.44 1.24 -10.46
N ALA A 64 25.05 2.16 -9.68
CA ALA A 64 26.49 2.12 -9.39
C ALA A 64 26.90 0.98 -8.44
N SER A 65 25.98 0.51 -7.60
CA SER A 65 26.17 -0.69 -6.78
C SER A 65 25.43 -1.87 -7.42
N GLN A 66 26.15 -2.96 -7.74
CA GLN A 66 25.63 -4.25 -8.21
C GLN A 66 24.74 -4.98 -7.17
N GLN A 67 23.96 -4.26 -6.36
CA GLN A 67 23.02 -4.87 -5.43
C GLN A 67 21.72 -5.22 -6.14
N VAL A 68 21.54 -6.52 -6.40
CA VAL A 68 20.31 -7.15 -6.91
C VAL A 68 19.29 -7.30 -5.77
N TYR A 69 19.06 -6.24 -4.98
CA TYR A 69 18.05 -6.26 -3.93
C TYR A 69 16.94 -5.27 -4.28
N TYR A 70 15.73 -5.80 -4.45
CA TYR A 70 14.53 -5.03 -4.68
C TYR A 70 13.77 -4.92 -3.35
N PRO A 71 13.74 -3.74 -2.70
CA PRO A 71 12.98 -3.58 -1.48
C PRO A 71 11.51 -3.96 -1.71
N ARG A 72 11.00 -4.74 -0.75
CA ARG A 72 9.63 -5.25 -0.78
C ARG A 72 8.86 -4.68 0.39
N VAL A 73 7.79 -3.94 0.09
CA VAL A 73 6.86 -3.43 1.09
C VAL A 73 5.60 -4.27 1.07
N GLU A 74 5.15 -4.72 2.24
CA GLU A 74 3.93 -5.50 2.39
C GLU A 74 2.98 -4.81 3.36
N THR A 75 1.71 -4.73 2.97
CA THR A 75 0.65 -4.26 3.86
C THR A 75 -0.63 -5.05 3.63
N PHE A 76 -1.56 -4.95 4.57
CA PHE A 76 -2.79 -5.70 4.59
C PHE A 76 -3.97 -4.74 4.73
N ARG A 77 -4.93 -4.84 3.80
CA ARG A 77 -6.06 -3.91 3.72
C ARG A 77 -7.37 -4.62 3.40
N ARG A 78 -8.45 -4.16 4.01
CA ARG A 78 -9.83 -4.57 3.72
C ARG A 78 -10.37 -3.72 2.58
N TYR A 79 -11.43 -4.21 1.94
CA TYR A 79 -12.12 -3.46 0.88
C TYR A 79 -12.58 -2.06 1.35
N SER A 80 -13.04 -1.94 2.60
CA SER A 80 -13.41 -0.65 3.21
C SER A 80 -12.28 0.38 3.18
N ASP A 81 -11.04 -0.07 3.36
CA ASP A 81 -9.88 0.81 3.44
C ASP A 81 -9.56 1.38 2.04
N PHE A 82 -9.78 0.59 0.98
CA PHE A 82 -9.71 1.07 -0.40
C PHE A 82 -10.82 2.08 -0.72
N CYS A 83 -12.05 1.86 -0.22
CA CYS A 83 -13.14 2.84 -0.36
C CYS A 83 -12.77 4.17 0.27
N GLN A 84 -12.27 4.14 1.52
CA GLN A 84 -11.81 5.34 2.23
C GLN A 84 -10.70 6.06 1.48
N LEU A 85 -9.70 5.33 0.97
CA LEU A 85 -8.64 5.92 0.15
C LEU A 85 -9.23 6.63 -1.08
N ARG A 86 -10.10 5.96 -1.85
CA ARG A 86 -10.70 6.54 -3.05
C ARG A 86 -11.50 7.82 -2.74
N GLU A 87 -12.30 7.80 -1.68
CA GLU A 87 -13.06 8.97 -1.23
C GLU A 87 -12.14 10.13 -0.88
N GLN A 88 -11.04 9.86 -0.16
CA GLN A 88 -10.05 10.88 0.20
C GLN A 88 -9.31 11.43 -1.03
N LEU A 89 -8.98 10.59 -2.01
CA LEU A 89 -8.36 11.01 -3.27
C LEU A 89 -9.29 11.95 -4.06
N ILE A 90 -10.56 11.57 -4.22
CA ILE A 90 -11.55 12.40 -4.91
C ILE A 90 -11.72 13.73 -4.19
N LYS A 91 -11.87 13.68 -2.87
CA LYS A 91 -11.98 14.89 -2.05
C LYS A 91 -10.77 15.81 -2.25
N ARG A 92 -9.54 15.27 -2.23
CA ARG A 92 -8.32 16.04 -2.47
C ARG A 92 -8.32 16.68 -3.87
N CYS A 93 -8.75 15.97 -4.91
CA CYS A 93 -8.88 16.54 -6.26
C CYS A 93 -9.87 17.71 -6.31
N ILE A 94 -10.97 17.64 -5.58
CA ILE A 94 -11.97 18.71 -5.49
C ILE A 94 -11.41 19.91 -4.71
N ASP A 95 -10.82 19.67 -3.54
CA ASP A 95 -10.28 20.71 -2.65
C ASP A 95 -9.17 21.52 -3.35
N GLU A 96 -8.33 20.85 -4.16
CA GLU A 96 -7.23 21.46 -4.93
C GLU A 96 -7.67 21.97 -6.32
N GLN A 97 -8.97 22.02 -6.60
CA GLN A 97 -9.54 22.50 -7.86
C GLN A 97 -8.99 21.79 -9.11
N ARG A 98 -8.68 20.49 -8.99
CA ARG A 98 -8.26 19.61 -10.09
C ARG A 98 -9.28 18.51 -10.38
N PRO A 99 -10.53 18.86 -10.75
CA PRO A 99 -11.59 17.87 -11.00
C PRO A 99 -11.34 16.98 -12.23
N ASN A 100 -10.40 17.37 -13.10
CA ASN A 100 -10.08 16.64 -14.33
C ASN A 100 -9.15 15.44 -14.09
N ILE A 101 -8.57 15.29 -12.90
CA ILE A 101 -7.75 14.12 -12.58
C ILE A 101 -8.68 12.94 -12.37
N ASP A 102 -8.56 11.94 -13.25
CA ASP A 102 -9.36 10.72 -13.17
C ASP A 102 -8.90 9.85 -11.98
N VAL A 103 -9.84 9.54 -11.10
CA VAL A 103 -9.64 8.62 -9.97
C VAL A 103 -10.35 7.30 -10.29
N PRO A 104 -9.60 6.20 -10.48
CA PRO A 104 -10.16 4.95 -10.96
C PRO A 104 -11.28 4.43 -10.05
N GLU A 105 -12.26 3.76 -10.64
CA GLU A 105 -13.34 3.12 -9.91
C GLU A 105 -12.87 1.89 -9.13
N LEU A 106 -13.54 1.61 -8.02
CA LEU A 106 -13.34 0.37 -7.26
C LEU A 106 -14.25 -0.73 -7.81
N PRO A 107 -13.85 -2.01 -7.70
CA PRO A 107 -14.76 -3.12 -7.98
C PRO A 107 -16.00 -3.00 -7.07
N PRO A 108 -17.19 -3.40 -7.55
CA PRO A 108 -18.43 -3.13 -6.83
C PRO A 108 -18.50 -3.80 -5.45
N GLY A 109 -19.17 -3.10 -4.53
CA GLY A 109 -19.60 -3.63 -3.25
C GLY A 109 -20.65 -4.75 -3.38
N VAL A 110 -21.00 -5.39 -2.26
CA VAL A 110 -22.20 -6.24 -2.24
C VAL A 110 -23.41 -5.35 -2.44
N LYS A 111 -24.31 -5.74 -3.34
CA LYS A 111 -25.48 -4.93 -3.69
C LYS A 111 -26.44 -4.86 -2.51
N TRP A 112 -27.14 -3.74 -2.36
CA TRP A 112 -28.02 -3.48 -1.21
C TRP A 112 -29.11 -4.55 -1.04
N TYR A 113 -29.65 -5.05 -2.16
CA TYR A 113 -30.70 -6.08 -2.17
C TYR A 113 -30.18 -7.48 -1.79
N ASP A 114 -28.87 -7.64 -1.68
CA ASP A 114 -28.20 -8.88 -1.29
C ASP A 114 -27.56 -8.79 0.12
N VAL A 115 -27.79 -7.69 0.86
CA VAL A 115 -27.17 -7.45 2.18
C VAL A 115 -27.55 -8.51 3.21
N TRP A 116 -28.76 -9.06 3.14
CA TRP A 116 -29.19 -10.17 3.99
C TRP A 116 -28.34 -11.45 3.83
N ARG A 117 -27.66 -11.59 2.68
CA ARG A 117 -26.72 -12.68 2.37
C ARG A 117 -25.28 -12.19 2.25
N TYR A 118 -24.95 -11.09 2.92
CA TYR A 118 -23.66 -10.42 2.78
C TYR A 118 -22.48 -11.37 2.96
N GLN A 119 -22.47 -12.19 4.02
CA GLN A 119 -21.37 -13.12 4.29
C GLN A 119 -21.20 -14.17 3.19
N GLU A 120 -22.28 -14.72 2.66
CA GLU A 120 -22.23 -15.74 1.60
C GLU A 120 -21.62 -15.19 0.31
N ILE A 121 -22.00 -13.97 -0.07
CA ILE A 121 -21.51 -13.32 -1.29
C ILE A 121 -20.10 -12.80 -1.08
N ASN A 122 -19.86 -12.10 0.03
CA ASN A 122 -18.60 -11.45 0.32
C ASN A 122 -17.46 -12.45 0.53
N LEU A 123 -17.76 -13.68 0.96
CA LEU A 123 -16.79 -14.76 1.13
C LEU A 123 -16.76 -15.76 -0.04
N ASN A 124 -17.56 -15.53 -1.09
CA ASN A 124 -17.54 -16.38 -2.28
C ASN A 124 -16.18 -16.27 -2.99
N ARG A 125 -15.52 -17.40 -3.27
CA ARG A 125 -14.18 -17.41 -3.89
C ARG A 125 -14.12 -16.70 -5.25
N LYS A 126 -15.14 -16.87 -6.10
CA LYS A 126 -15.20 -16.21 -7.41
C LYS A 126 -15.36 -14.69 -7.24
N TRP A 127 -16.18 -14.29 -6.28
CA TRP A 127 -16.37 -12.89 -5.91
C TRP A 127 -15.07 -12.25 -5.40
N LEU A 128 -14.41 -12.89 -4.44
CA LEU A 128 -13.14 -12.44 -3.87
C LEU A 128 -12.03 -12.33 -4.94
N SER A 129 -11.96 -13.28 -5.88
CA SER A 129 -10.99 -13.24 -6.99
C SER A 129 -11.23 -12.06 -7.93
N LYS A 130 -12.49 -11.83 -8.35
CA LYS A 130 -12.85 -10.66 -9.17
C LYS A 130 -12.57 -9.35 -8.44
N ARG A 131 -12.92 -9.27 -7.16
CA ARG A 131 -12.63 -8.10 -6.33
C ARG A 131 -11.14 -7.85 -6.22
N ARG A 132 -10.32 -8.88 -5.97
CA ARG A 132 -8.85 -8.77 -5.94
C ARG A 132 -8.30 -8.14 -7.22
N GLN A 133 -8.74 -8.60 -8.39
CA GLN A 133 -8.32 -8.03 -9.69
C GLN A 133 -8.70 -6.56 -9.83
N GLY A 134 -9.91 -6.18 -9.42
CA GLY A 134 -10.33 -4.78 -9.45
C GLY A 134 -9.56 -3.89 -8.47
N LEU A 135 -9.22 -4.41 -7.29
CA LEU A 135 -8.39 -3.70 -6.31
C LEU A 135 -6.96 -3.51 -6.81
N GLU A 136 -6.40 -4.53 -7.46
CA GLU A 136 -5.10 -4.47 -8.13
C GLU A 136 -5.09 -3.42 -9.25
N PHE A 137 -6.12 -3.45 -10.11
CA PHE A 137 -6.29 -2.47 -11.18
C PHE A 137 -6.40 -1.04 -10.64
N PHE A 138 -7.24 -0.82 -9.63
CA PHE A 138 -7.40 0.48 -8.96
C PHE A 138 -6.07 1.01 -8.45
N LEU A 139 -5.34 0.19 -7.67
CA LEU A 139 -4.10 0.63 -7.05
C LEU A 139 -2.99 0.88 -8.08
N TYR A 140 -2.93 0.05 -9.12
CA TYR A 140 -2.00 0.25 -10.23
C TYR A 140 -2.24 1.59 -10.95
N HIS A 141 -3.50 1.94 -11.23
CA HIS A 141 -3.85 3.21 -11.87
C HIS A 141 -3.55 4.41 -10.97
N VAL A 142 -3.83 4.31 -9.67
CA VAL A 142 -3.49 5.36 -8.71
C VAL A 142 -1.97 5.59 -8.69
N LEU A 143 -1.18 4.52 -8.64
CA LEU A 143 0.28 4.62 -8.53
C LEU A 143 0.98 5.08 -9.81
N LEU A 144 0.39 4.80 -10.98
CA LEU A 144 0.92 5.28 -12.27
C LEU A 144 0.50 6.71 -12.60
N ASN A 145 -0.57 7.22 -12.00
CA ASN A 145 -1.03 8.58 -12.22
C ASN A 145 -0.14 9.57 -11.45
N GLY A 146 0.91 10.07 -12.10
CA GLY A 146 1.88 10.99 -11.50
C GLY A 146 1.26 12.28 -10.96
N GLU A 147 0.20 12.80 -11.61
CA GLU A 147 -0.51 13.98 -11.12
C GLU A 147 -1.25 13.67 -9.81
N LEU A 148 -1.97 12.55 -9.76
CA LEU A 148 -2.68 12.12 -8.56
C LEU A 148 -1.71 11.83 -7.40
N ILE A 149 -0.59 11.18 -7.69
CA ILE A 149 0.48 10.93 -6.71
C ILE A 149 1.09 12.23 -6.21
N SER A 150 1.35 13.20 -7.10
CA SER A 150 1.89 14.50 -6.70
C SER A 150 0.96 15.25 -5.74
N LEU A 151 -0.36 15.07 -5.91
CA LEU A 151 -1.41 15.76 -5.15
C LEU A 151 -1.70 15.12 -3.79
N ALA A 152 -1.65 13.78 -3.74
CA ALA A 152 -2.14 12.98 -2.63
C ALA A 152 -1.12 11.95 -2.12
N ARG A 153 0.17 12.26 -2.25
CA ARG A 153 1.27 11.38 -1.85
C ARG A 153 1.13 10.90 -0.41
N ASP A 154 0.76 11.80 0.50
CA ASP A 154 0.55 11.53 1.91
C ASP A 154 -0.49 10.42 2.14
N LEU A 155 -1.62 10.49 1.42
CA LEU A 155 -2.70 9.51 1.53
C LEU A 155 -2.27 8.13 1.01
N VAL A 156 -1.58 8.11 -0.13
CA VAL A 156 -1.12 6.87 -0.75
C VAL A 156 -0.04 6.20 0.11
N VAL A 157 0.93 6.96 0.62
CA VAL A 157 1.99 6.43 1.50
C VAL A 157 1.37 5.85 2.76
N LYS A 158 0.50 6.61 3.45
CA LYS A 158 -0.20 6.13 4.64
C LYS A 158 -1.00 4.85 4.38
N PHE A 159 -1.63 4.76 3.21
CA PHE A 159 -2.36 3.55 2.84
C PHE A 159 -1.45 2.34 2.63
N LEU A 160 -0.23 2.55 2.12
CA LEU A 160 0.73 1.48 1.81
C LEU A 160 1.65 1.11 2.97
N GLU A 161 1.75 1.97 3.99
CA GLU A 161 2.52 1.67 5.19
C GLU A 161 1.96 0.45 5.94
N PRO A 162 2.82 -0.43 6.47
CA PRO A 162 2.37 -1.49 7.36
C PRO A 162 1.72 -0.87 8.59
N PRO A 163 0.64 -1.48 9.14
CA PRO A 163 0.04 -0.99 10.38
C PRO A 163 1.09 -0.98 11.49
N GLN A 164 1.21 0.13 12.22
CA GLN A 164 2.06 0.19 13.41
C GLN A 164 1.44 -0.72 14.48
N THR A 165 2.19 -1.72 14.91
CA THR A 165 1.88 -2.50 16.11
C THR A 165 2.23 -1.64 17.31
N ASP A 166 1.22 -1.15 18.01
CA ASP A 166 1.34 -0.66 19.39
C ASP A 166 1.51 -1.82 20.38
#